data_AF-A0A7W3QRB8-F1
#
_entry.id   AF-A0A7W3QRB8-F1
#
_cell.length_a   1.000
_cell.length_b   1.000
_cell.length_c   1.000
_cell.angle_alpha   90.00
_cell.angle_beta   90.00
_cell.angle_gamma   90.00
#
_symmetry.space_group_name_H-M   'P 1'
#
loop_
_entity.id
_entity.type
_entity.pdbx_description
1 polymer ?
#
loop_
_entity_poly.entity_id
_entity_poly.type
_entity_poly.pdbx_seq_one_letter_code
_entity_poly.pdbx_strand_id
1 'polypeptide(L)'
;MSGSGGRRVIALAGAAAIVAAGSLVAAPAAVSAGTVTANCTKTSDWGTGFEGRCTVKNGTTATINGWKVEFDLPSGTSVGSTWDATKAASGNHYTFTNVGWNGAVAAGASVSFGFGGTGPGWITGCKVNGGSCDGSGGPGDDTQAPAAPGNLRSTGKSATSVDLAWNAATDNVGVTGYDVYQGSTKVESATGTSATVSGLNPKTAYTFTVKARDAAGNVSAASNAVSVTTDEGQGPGPGGDKVIGYFANWGVYGRNYHVKNIDTSGSASKLTHINYAFGNVQGGKCTIGDAFADYEKSYGADQSVDGVGDTWDQPLRGSFNQLRKLKKKHPHLKVIWSFGGWTWSGGFGEAARNPAAFAESCHKLVEDPRWADVFDGIDIDWEYPNACGLTCDTSGPAAFRNLMQALRAKFGDDLVTAAITADGTDGGKIDAADYGGAAQYVDWYLPMTYDFFGAWAKNGPTAPHSPLTSYNGIPTPGFHSDKAIQKLKSKGIPASKLLLGIGFYGRGWTGVTQTEPGGSATGPAPGTYEAGIEDYKVLKTRCPATGTVAGTAYAKCGSEWWSYDTPSTIGGKMTYARNQGLGGSFFWELSGDTTGGELITAMRNGLG
;
A
#
# COMPACT_ATOMS: atom_id res chain seq x y z
N MET A 1 40.78 -6.25 -91.94
CA MET A 1 40.16 -7.57 -92.19
C MET A 1 39.97 -8.28 -90.84
N SER A 2 39.29 -9.44 -90.79
CA SER A 2 39.06 -10.24 -89.56
C SER A 2 40.38 -10.43 -88.78
N GLY A 3 40.44 -10.36 -87.44
CA GLY A 3 39.84 -11.31 -86.47
C GLY A 3 40.89 -12.38 -86.09
N SER A 4 40.89 -13.04 -84.92
CA SER A 4 40.02 -12.91 -83.74
C SER A 4 40.63 -13.64 -82.52
N GLY A 5 40.65 -13.02 -81.33
CA GLY A 5 40.93 -13.66 -80.03
C GLY A 5 42.41 -14.01 -79.72
N GLY A 6 42.81 -14.21 -78.46
CA GLY A 6 42.10 -13.90 -77.20
C GLY A 6 42.52 -14.76 -76.00
N ARG A 7 42.44 -14.20 -74.77
CA ARG A 7 42.72 -14.83 -73.43
C ARG A 7 44.20 -15.20 -73.20
N ARG A 8 44.80 -15.20 -71.98
CA ARG A 8 44.45 -15.16 -70.53
C ARG A 8 45.67 -14.49 -69.78
N VAL A 9 45.76 -14.07 -68.50
CA VAL A 9 44.87 -13.87 -67.32
C VAL A 9 45.68 -13.20 -66.16
N ILE A 10 45.03 -12.54 -65.17
CA ILE A 10 45.55 -12.21 -63.79
C ILE A 10 46.69 -11.13 -63.70
N ALA A 11 46.80 -10.24 -62.70
CA ALA A 11 45.92 -9.85 -61.56
C ALA A 11 46.25 -8.46 -60.94
N LEU A 12 45.35 -8.00 -60.06
CA LEU A 12 45.51 -7.13 -58.87
C LEU A 12 46.33 -5.82 -58.91
N ALA A 13 45.64 -4.70 -58.66
CA ALA A 13 46.09 -3.59 -57.81
C ALA A 13 44.86 -2.83 -57.24
N GLY A 14 44.98 -2.21 -56.07
CA GLY A 14 43.94 -1.37 -55.45
C GLY A 14 44.24 0.13 -55.58
N ALA A 15 43.25 0.99 -55.31
CA ALA A 15 43.39 2.45 -55.39
C ALA A 15 42.70 3.15 -54.20
N ALA A 16 43.28 4.26 -53.75
CA ALA A 16 42.70 5.17 -52.77
C ALA A 16 42.13 6.43 -53.46
N ALA A 17 41.15 7.08 -52.85
CA ALA A 17 40.51 8.30 -53.36
C ALA A 17 40.75 9.50 -52.44
N ILE A 18 40.85 10.70 -53.03
CA ILE A 18 41.17 11.95 -52.35
C ILE A 18 39.90 12.76 -52.09
N VAL A 19 39.83 13.43 -50.93
CA VAL A 19 38.71 14.27 -50.51
C VAL A 19 38.89 15.70 -51.04
N ALA A 20 37.80 16.31 -51.53
CA ALA A 20 37.68 17.74 -51.76
C ALA A 20 36.56 18.31 -50.87
N ALA A 21 36.84 19.39 -50.14
CA ALA A 21 35.90 19.98 -49.18
C ALA A 21 35.17 21.19 -49.78
N GLY A 22 33.83 21.15 -49.77
CA GLY A 22 32.97 22.30 -50.09
C GLY A 22 32.39 22.91 -48.82
N SER A 23 32.67 24.18 -48.55
CA SER A 23 32.22 24.91 -47.36
C SER A 23 30.78 25.41 -47.51
N LEU A 24 29.81 24.57 -47.11
CA LEU A 24 28.43 25.01 -46.89
C LEU A 24 28.35 25.90 -45.65
N VAL A 25 28.11 27.20 -45.85
CA VAL A 25 27.68 28.09 -44.77
C VAL A 25 26.25 27.72 -44.39
N ALA A 26 26.08 27.11 -43.23
CA ALA A 26 24.74 26.85 -42.70
C ALA A 26 24.04 28.19 -42.42
N ALA A 27 22.88 28.40 -43.03
CA ALA A 27 21.96 29.44 -42.58
C ALA A 27 21.57 29.15 -41.12
N PRO A 28 21.39 30.18 -40.26
CA PRO A 28 20.84 29.97 -38.92
C PRO A 28 19.51 29.22 -39.02
N ALA A 29 19.32 28.19 -38.19
CA ALA A 29 18.02 27.56 -38.07
C ALA A 29 16.99 28.62 -37.68
N ALA A 30 15.83 28.62 -38.35
CA ALA A 30 14.76 29.56 -38.05
C ALA A 30 14.26 29.31 -36.63
N VAL A 31 14.70 30.14 -35.68
CA VAL A 31 14.26 30.08 -34.29
C VAL A 31 12.77 30.44 -34.28
N SER A 32 11.93 29.49 -33.85
CA SER A 32 10.51 29.76 -33.65
C SER A 32 10.34 30.95 -32.72
N ALA A 33 9.52 31.93 -33.10
CA ALA A 33 9.21 33.04 -32.21
C ALA A 33 8.48 32.48 -30.97
N GLY A 34 9.08 32.66 -29.80
CA GLY A 34 8.47 32.28 -28.54
C GLY A 34 7.36 33.25 -28.15
N THR A 35 6.48 32.81 -27.26
CA THR A 35 5.46 33.66 -26.62
C THR A 35 6.08 34.54 -25.54
N VAL A 36 5.33 35.57 -25.11
CA VAL A 36 5.62 36.23 -23.83
C VAL A 36 5.17 35.29 -22.73
N THR A 37 6.02 35.00 -21.75
CA THR A 37 5.72 34.13 -20.61
C THR A 37 5.95 34.85 -19.29
N ALA A 38 5.39 34.34 -18.19
CA ALA A 38 5.62 34.84 -16.85
C ALA A 38 5.73 33.68 -15.85
N ASN A 39 6.83 33.61 -15.10
CA ASN A 39 6.97 32.66 -14.01
C ASN A 39 6.82 33.39 -12.67
N CYS A 40 5.90 32.95 -11.82
CA CYS A 40 5.68 33.52 -10.50
C CYS A 40 5.95 32.47 -9.41
N THR A 41 6.86 32.78 -8.48
CA THR A 41 7.25 31.89 -7.37
C THR A 41 7.14 32.61 -6.02
N LYS A 42 6.95 31.84 -4.94
CA LYS A 42 7.23 32.33 -3.58
C LYS A 42 8.74 32.39 -3.40
N THR A 43 9.27 33.58 -3.11
CA THR A 43 10.69 33.79 -2.73
C THR A 43 10.92 33.55 -1.24
N SER A 44 9.87 33.72 -0.42
CA SER A 44 9.80 33.22 0.95
C SER A 44 8.35 32.95 1.35
N ASP A 45 8.13 32.06 2.32
CA ASP A 45 6.83 31.73 2.89
C ASP A 45 6.99 31.53 4.41
N TRP A 46 6.09 32.11 5.20
CA TRP A 46 6.06 32.00 6.66
C TRP A 46 4.66 31.61 7.19
N GLY A 47 3.85 30.97 6.36
CA GLY A 47 2.55 30.36 6.69
C GLY A 47 1.38 31.33 6.85
N THR A 48 1.61 32.50 7.47
CA THR A 48 0.62 33.58 7.56
C THR A 48 0.74 34.61 6.43
N GLY A 49 1.83 34.55 5.67
CA GLY A 49 2.11 35.38 4.50
C GLY A 49 3.33 34.87 3.74
N PHE A 50 3.64 35.54 2.64
CA PHE A 50 4.71 35.17 1.72
C PHE A 50 5.24 36.37 0.95
N GLU A 51 6.47 36.25 0.44
CA GLU A 51 6.99 37.12 -0.61
C GLU A 51 6.82 36.42 -1.96
N GLY A 52 6.19 37.09 -2.92
CA GLY A 52 6.01 36.61 -4.28
C GLY A 52 6.85 37.41 -5.28
N ARG A 53 7.49 36.71 -6.22
CA ARG A 53 8.21 37.32 -7.34
C ARG A 53 7.71 36.75 -8.65
N CYS A 54 7.27 37.62 -9.55
CA CYS A 54 6.94 37.29 -10.94
C CYS A 54 8.06 37.75 -11.87
N THR A 55 8.36 36.97 -12.90
CA THR A 55 9.35 37.31 -13.93
C THR A 55 8.74 37.08 -15.31
N VAL A 56 8.47 38.19 -16.01
CA VAL A 56 8.00 38.21 -17.39
C VAL A 56 9.21 38.05 -18.32
N LYS A 57 9.14 37.10 -19.25
CA LYS A 57 10.14 36.88 -20.29
C LYS A 57 9.51 37.13 -21.66
N ASN A 58 10.16 37.97 -22.47
CA ASN A 58 9.77 38.15 -23.86
C ASN A 58 10.44 37.08 -24.74
N GLY A 59 9.73 36.00 -25.06
CA GLY A 59 10.21 34.99 -26.00
C GLY A 59 10.12 35.39 -27.48
N THR A 60 9.48 36.52 -27.80
CA THR A 60 9.23 36.95 -29.18
C THR A 60 10.49 37.53 -29.84
N THR A 61 10.43 37.74 -31.15
CA THR A 61 11.52 38.33 -31.97
C THR A 61 11.56 39.86 -31.95
N ALA A 62 10.65 40.54 -31.23
CA ALA A 62 10.55 42.00 -31.19
C ALA A 62 10.47 42.53 -29.75
N THR A 63 10.84 43.80 -29.52
CA THR A 63 10.68 44.45 -28.21
C THR A 63 9.21 44.69 -27.89
N ILE A 64 8.72 44.16 -26.76
CA ILE A 64 7.40 44.53 -26.23
C ILE A 64 7.50 45.86 -25.47
N ASN A 65 6.51 46.73 -25.60
CA ASN A 65 6.48 48.06 -25.00
C ASN A 65 5.33 48.16 -23.98
N GLY A 66 5.40 47.30 -22.97
CA GLY A 66 4.40 47.15 -21.92
C GLY A 66 4.16 45.68 -21.59
N TRP A 67 3.79 45.42 -20.34
CA TRP A 67 3.35 44.10 -19.90
C TRP A 67 2.29 44.19 -18.81
N LYS A 68 1.41 43.20 -18.79
CA LYS A 68 0.34 43.00 -17.81
C LYS A 68 0.34 41.53 -17.37
N VAL A 69 0.48 41.28 -16.07
CA VAL A 69 0.31 39.95 -15.46
C VAL A 69 -0.96 39.96 -14.61
N GLU A 70 -1.79 38.93 -14.76
CA GLU A 70 -3.09 38.82 -14.10
C GLU A 70 -3.21 37.44 -13.45
N PHE A 71 -3.77 37.37 -12.23
CA PHE A 71 -4.02 36.10 -11.55
C PHE A 71 -5.10 36.22 -10.48
N ASP A 72 -5.66 35.08 -10.11
CA ASP A 72 -6.57 34.93 -8.98
C ASP A 72 -5.82 34.41 -7.74
N LEU A 73 -6.33 34.77 -6.56
CA LEU A 73 -5.98 34.13 -5.30
C LEU A 73 -7.21 33.44 -4.67
N PRO A 74 -7.03 32.37 -3.87
CA PRO A 74 -8.13 31.74 -3.15
C PRO A 74 -8.59 32.59 -1.94
N SER A 75 -9.81 32.33 -1.46
CA SER A 75 -10.37 33.01 -0.29
C SER A 75 -9.44 32.95 0.93
N GLY A 76 -9.43 34.03 1.72
CA GLY A 76 -8.51 34.19 2.85
C GLY A 76 -7.05 34.52 2.47
N THR A 77 -6.75 34.75 1.18
CA THR A 77 -5.42 35.14 0.68
C THR A 77 -5.50 36.46 -0.08
N SER A 78 -4.55 37.38 0.12
CA SER A 78 -4.56 38.70 -0.52
C SER A 78 -3.17 39.30 -0.71
N VAL A 79 -3.03 40.22 -1.68
CA VAL A 79 -1.78 40.97 -1.93
C VAL A 79 -1.82 42.34 -1.25
N GLY A 80 -0.92 42.56 -0.30
CA GLY A 80 -0.69 43.83 0.39
C GLY A 80 0.20 44.78 -0.41
N SER A 81 1.52 44.59 -0.32
CA SER A 81 2.53 45.43 -0.96
C SER A 81 2.89 44.99 -2.39
N THR A 82 3.49 45.88 -3.18
CA THR A 82 3.96 45.62 -4.55
C THR A 82 5.10 46.58 -4.89
N TRP A 83 6.10 46.12 -5.63
CA TRP A 83 7.19 46.94 -6.20
C TRP A 83 7.48 46.51 -7.64
N ASP A 84 8.07 47.42 -8.41
CA ASP A 84 8.35 47.31 -9.85
C ASP A 84 7.11 47.05 -10.74
N ALA A 85 5.91 47.13 -10.18
CA ALA A 85 4.62 47.03 -10.87
C ALA A 85 3.58 47.96 -10.25
N THR A 86 2.59 48.36 -11.05
CA THR A 86 1.34 48.98 -10.57
C THR A 86 0.31 47.87 -10.34
N LYS A 87 -0.28 47.80 -9.13
CA LYS A 87 -1.29 46.79 -8.77
C LYS A 87 -2.71 47.36 -8.82
N ALA A 88 -3.61 46.68 -9.52
CA ALA A 88 -5.06 46.80 -9.37
C ALA A 88 -5.65 45.47 -8.84
N ALA A 89 -6.86 45.52 -8.27
CA ALA A 89 -7.55 44.34 -7.75
C ALA A 89 -9.07 44.49 -7.87
N SER A 90 -9.77 43.37 -8.09
CA SER A 90 -11.23 43.30 -8.11
C SER A 90 -11.67 41.96 -7.51
N GLY A 91 -12.28 42.00 -6.32
CA GLY A 91 -12.53 40.78 -5.55
C GLY A 91 -11.23 40.05 -5.21
N ASN A 92 -11.08 38.82 -5.71
CA ASN A 92 -9.88 38.00 -5.57
C ASN A 92 -8.97 38.01 -6.81
N HIS A 93 -9.34 38.74 -7.88
CA HIS A 93 -8.54 38.92 -9.08
C HIS A 93 -7.55 40.08 -8.91
N TYR A 94 -6.31 39.88 -9.33
CA TYR A 94 -5.23 40.87 -9.24
C TYR A 94 -4.58 41.11 -10.60
N THR A 95 -4.32 42.37 -10.91
CA THR A 95 -3.70 42.83 -12.17
C THR A 95 -2.45 43.64 -11.85
N PHE A 96 -1.34 43.31 -12.49
CA PHE A 96 -0.04 43.95 -12.33
C PHE A 96 0.44 44.46 -13.69
N THR A 97 0.67 45.77 -13.81
CA THR A 97 1.22 46.38 -15.03
C THR A 97 2.58 46.99 -14.79
N ASN A 98 3.36 47.11 -15.87
CA ASN A 98 4.67 47.75 -15.83
C ASN A 98 4.62 49.18 -15.27
N VAL A 99 5.73 49.61 -14.68
CA VAL A 99 6.00 51.02 -14.34
C VAL A 99 6.77 51.71 -15.48
N GLY A 100 6.94 53.02 -15.40
CA GLY A 100 7.46 53.84 -16.51
C GLY A 100 8.87 53.51 -17.01
N TRP A 101 9.69 52.79 -16.21
CA TRP A 101 11.06 52.43 -16.57
C TRP A 101 11.24 50.96 -16.99
N ASN A 102 10.22 50.09 -16.87
CA ASN A 102 10.37 48.65 -17.11
C ASN A 102 9.33 48.04 -18.09
N GLY A 103 8.59 48.87 -18.83
CA GLY A 103 7.67 48.39 -19.87
C GLY A 103 8.36 47.85 -21.12
N ALA A 104 9.51 48.44 -21.51
CA ALA A 104 10.26 48.01 -22.69
C ALA A 104 11.11 46.76 -22.39
N VAL A 105 10.74 45.61 -22.95
CA VAL A 105 11.47 44.34 -22.79
C VAL A 105 11.90 43.82 -24.16
N ALA A 106 13.21 43.83 -24.41
CA ALA A 106 13.79 43.38 -25.67
C ALA A 106 13.53 41.89 -25.97
N ALA A 107 13.67 41.50 -27.24
CA ALA A 107 13.58 40.10 -27.66
C ALA A 107 14.53 39.20 -26.86
N GLY A 108 14.02 38.10 -26.30
CA GLY A 108 14.75 37.18 -25.41
C GLY A 108 14.99 37.67 -23.98
N ALA A 109 14.77 38.95 -23.67
CA ALA A 109 15.02 39.55 -22.36
C ALA A 109 13.90 39.24 -21.34
N SER A 110 14.16 39.53 -20.06
CA SER A 110 13.21 39.36 -18.96
C SER A 110 13.20 40.56 -18.02
N VAL A 111 12.08 40.75 -17.32
CA VAL A 111 11.85 41.75 -16.28
C VAL A 111 11.15 41.07 -15.10
N SER A 112 11.44 41.49 -13.86
CA SER A 112 10.74 40.99 -12.67
C SER A 112 9.94 42.11 -12.00
N PHE A 113 8.91 41.69 -11.25
CA PHE A 113 8.29 42.49 -10.20
C PHE A 113 8.04 41.62 -8.96
N GLY A 114 7.74 42.25 -7.82
CA GLY A 114 7.48 41.52 -6.58
C GLY A 114 6.34 42.10 -5.76
N PHE A 115 5.80 41.28 -4.86
CA PHE A 115 4.62 41.60 -4.06
C PHE A 115 4.60 40.84 -2.73
N GLY A 116 4.10 41.48 -1.68
CA GLY A 116 3.91 40.86 -0.36
C GLY A 116 2.49 40.34 -0.21
N GLY A 117 2.33 39.05 0.09
CA GLY A 117 1.04 38.40 0.30
C GLY A 117 0.77 38.02 1.75
N THR A 118 -0.51 37.91 2.08
CA THR A 118 -1.02 37.40 3.36
C THR A 118 -1.99 36.25 3.11
N GLY A 119 -2.04 35.28 4.01
CA GLY A 119 -2.86 34.07 3.89
C GLY A 119 -2.14 32.87 3.25
N PRO A 120 -2.72 31.66 3.34
CA PRO A 120 -2.03 30.41 3.01
C PRO A 120 -2.00 30.08 1.51
N GLY A 121 -2.78 30.78 0.69
CA GLY A 121 -2.96 30.44 -0.73
C GLY A 121 -1.77 30.75 -1.63
N TRP A 122 -2.00 30.53 -2.93
CA TRP A 122 -1.09 30.91 -3.99
C TRP A 122 -1.85 31.20 -5.30
N ILE A 123 -1.12 31.67 -6.31
CA ILE A 123 -1.60 32.05 -7.64
C ILE A 123 -2.35 30.92 -8.34
N THR A 124 -3.53 31.24 -8.87
CA THR A 124 -4.25 30.45 -9.89
C THR A 124 -4.61 31.32 -11.10
N GLY A 125 -4.93 30.72 -12.25
CA GLY A 125 -5.44 31.46 -13.42
C GLY A 125 -4.45 32.45 -14.06
N CYS A 126 -3.14 32.26 -13.87
CA CYS A 126 -2.11 33.23 -14.27
C CYS A 126 -2.09 33.49 -15.79
N LYS A 127 -2.29 34.76 -16.18
CA LYS A 127 -2.14 35.26 -17.56
C LYS A 127 -1.05 36.33 -17.66
N VAL A 128 -0.40 36.43 -18.82
CA VAL A 128 0.53 37.50 -19.20
C VAL A 128 0.16 38.05 -20.58
N ASN A 129 -0.12 39.35 -20.68
CA ASN A 129 -0.64 40.01 -21.87
C ASN A 129 -1.88 39.31 -22.49
N GLY A 130 -2.67 38.62 -21.68
CA GLY A 130 -3.82 37.79 -22.10
C GLY A 130 -3.47 36.34 -22.46
N GLY A 131 -2.20 36.04 -22.75
CA GLY A 131 -1.68 34.68 -22.89
C GLY A 131 -1.62 33.95 -21.55
N SER A 132 -1.51 32.62 -21.53
CA SER A 132 -1.17 31.87 -20.31
C SER A 132 0.26 32.19 -19.86
N CYS A 133 0.47 32.30 -18.54
CA CYS A 133 1.79 32.57 -17.96
C CYS A 133 2.87 31.55 -18.35
N ASP A 134 2.53 30.27 -18.55
CA ASP A 134 3.48 29.24 -18.99
C ASP A 134 3.87 29.32 -20.48
N GLY A 135 3.19 30.17 -21.26
CA GLY A 135 3.43 30.37 -22.68
C GLY A 135 2.63 29.45 -23.62
N SER A 136 1.73 28.61 -23.11
CA SER A 136 0.92 27.62 -23.86
C SER A 136 -0.17 28.21 -24.80
N GLY A 137 -0.07 29.49 -25.15
CA GLY A 137 -1.13 30.23 -25.84
C GLY A 137 -2.08 30.93 -24.86
N GLY A 138 -3.05 31.67 -25.38
CA GLY A 138 -4.01 32.44 -24.56
C GLY A 138 -5.38 31.80 -24.52
N PRO A 139 -5.93 31.46 -23.33
CA PRO A 139 -7.32 31.07 -23.18
C PRO A 139 -8.20 32.33 -23.27
N GLY A 140 -8.40 32.81 -24.50
CA GLY A 140 -9.06 34.06 -24.87
C GLY A 140 -9.88 33.93 -26.14
N ASP A 141 -9.22 33.65 -27.28
CA ASP A 141 -9.88 33.53 -28.59
C ASP A 141 -10.07 32.07 -29.05
N ASP A 142 -9.45 31.11 -28.35
CA ASP A 142 -9.53 29.68 -28.70
C ASP A 142 -10.88 29.08 -28.29
N THR A 143 -11.80 29.11 -29.24
CA THR A 143 -13.17 28.59 -29.15
C THR A 143 -13.35 27.28 -29.91
N GLN A 144 -12.26 26.75 -30.47
CA GLN A 144 -12.27 25.52 -31.24
C GLN A 144 -11.89 24.35 -30.34
N ALA A 145 -12.74 23.32 -30.27
CA ALA A 145 -12.42 22.12 -29.54
C ALA A 145 -11.41 21.25 -30.31
N PRO A 146 -10.48 20.57 -29.61
CA PRO A 146 -9.57 19.62 -30.23
C PRO A 146 -10.27 18.55 -31.07
N ALA A 147 -9.55 17.98 -32.03
CA ALA A 147 -10.01 16.81 -32.76
C ALA A 147 -10.30 15.62 -31.81
N ALA A 148 -11.29 14.79 -32.15
CA ALA A 148 -11.56 13.57 -31.39
C ALA A 148 -10.34 12.63 -31.42
N PRO A 149 -9.90 12.07 -30.27
CA PRO A 149 -8.79 11.12 -30.24
C PRO A 149 -9.07 9.89 -31.13
N GLY A 150 -8.18 9.62 -32.07
CA GLY A 150 -8.31 8.48 -32.99
C GLY A 150 -7.78 7.18 -32.39
N ASN A 151 -8.23 6.03 -32.91
CA ASN A 151 -7.63 4.72 -32.65
C ASN A 151 -7.54 4.36 -31.14
N LEU A 152 -8.60 4.66 -30.38
CA LEU A 152 -8.74 4.18 -29.01
C LEU A 152 -8.87 2.65 -29.04
N ARG A 153 -7.96 1.99 -28.33
CA ARG A 153 -7.88 0.53 -28.23
C ARG A 153 -7.44 0.13 -26.82
N SER A 154 -7.78 -1.07 -26.40
CA SER A 154 -7.12 -1.69 -25.25
C SER A 154 -5.75 -2.21 -25.67
N THR A 155 -4.75 -2.01 -24.80
CA THR A 155 -3.39 -2.56 -24.95
C THR A 155 -3.10 -3.68 -23.95
N GLY A 156 -3.95 -3.81 -22.94
CA GLY A 156 -3.86 -4.79 -21.85
C GLY A 156 -5.16 -4.76 -21.04
N LYS A 157 -5.40 -5.83 -20.28
CA LYS A 157 -6.50 -5.92 -19.33
C LYS A 157 -6.18 -6.98 -18.27
N SER A 158 -6.98 -6.97 -17.21
CA SER A 158 -7.00 -7.99 -16.17
C SER A 158 -8.45 -8.25 -15.72
N ALA A 159 -8.60 -8.96 -14.62
CA ALA A 159 -9.88 -9.10 -13.91
C ALA A 159 -10.43 -7.77 -13.37
N THR A 160 -9.58 -6.80 -13.03
CA THR A 160 -10.00 -5.57 -12.31
C THR A 160 -9.42 -4.27 -12.90
N SER A 161 -8.77 -4.35 -14.05
CA SER A 161 -8.23 -3.20 -14.78
C SER A 161 -8.29 -3.37 -16.30
N VAL A 162 -8.25 -2.25 -17.02
CA VAL A 162 -8.09 -2.18 -18.48
C VAL A 162 -7.09 -1.08 -18.83
N ASP A 163 -6.05 -1.45 -19.57
CA ASP A 163 -5.07 -0.53 -20.15
C ASP A 163 -5.55 -0.07 -21.53
N LEU A 164 -5.54 1.24 -21.74
CA LEU A 164 -6.03 1.91 -22.93
C LEU A 164 -4.92 2.76 -23.56
N ALA A 165 -4.88 2.80 -24.89
CA ALA A 165 -4.06 3.73 -25.65
C ALA A 165 -4.83 4.28 -26.86
N TRP A 166 -4.48 5.49 -27.28
CA TRP A 166 -5.06 6.19 -28.43
C TRP A 166 -3.96 6.88 -29.24
N ASN A 167 -4.33 7.44 -30.40
CA ASN A 167 -3.47 8.37 -31.13
C ASN A 167 -3.67 9.79 -30.55
N ALA A 168 -2.61 10.60 -30.55
CA ALA A 168 -2.72 11.99 -30.11
C ALA A 168 -3.78 12.75 -30.92
N ALA A 169 -4.58 13.56 -30.23
CA ALA A 169 -5.46 14.52 -30.86
C ALA A 169 -4.65 15.74 -31.35
N THR A 170 -5.11 16.34 -32.44
CA THR A 170 -4.58 17.61 -32.96
C THR A 170 -5.52 18.75 -32.63
N ASP A 171 -4.94 19.93 -32.43
CA ASP A 171 -5.64 21.15 -32.06
C ASP A 171 -4.93 22.38 -32.69
N ASN A 172 -5.62 23.52 -32.78
CA ASN A 172 -5.08 24.76 -33.34
C ASN A 172 -4.16 25.54 -32.37
N VAL A 173 -4.26 25.34 -31.05
CA VAL A 173 -3.33 25.88 -30.05
C VAL A 173 -2.55 24.76 -29.35
N GLY A 174 -3.25 23.76 -28.80
CA GLY A 174 -2.60 22.57 -28.21
C GLY A 174 -3.46 21.78 -27.22
N VAL A 175 -3.37 20.46 -27.31
CA VAL A 175 -4.02 19.52 -26.36
C VAL A 175 -3.22 19.44 -25.06
N THR A 176 -3.83 19.79 -23.94
CA THR A 176 -3.23 19.73 -22.59
C THR A 176 -3.43 18.38 -21.90
N GLY A 177 -4.35 17.57 -22.41
CA GLY A 177 -4.51 16.18 -21.97
C GLY A 177 -5.83 15.57 -22.42
N TYR A 178 -6.17 14.46 -21.76
CA TYR A 178 -7.26 13.58 -22.14
C TYR A 178 -8.06 13.15 -20.91
N ASP A 179 -9.35 12.85 -21.11
CA ASP A 179 -10.24 12.28 -20.10
C ASP A 179 -10.88 10.99 -20.62
N VAL A 180 -10.80 9.94 -19.80
CA VAL A 180 -11.36 8.62 -20.07
C VAL A 180 -12.75 8.53 -19.45
N TYR A 181 -13.72 8.10 -20.24
CA TYR A 181 -15.11 7.93 -19.83
C TYR A 181 -15.54 6.47 -19.92
N GLN A 182 -16.11 5.96 -18.84
CA GLN A 182 -16.85 4.69 -18.80
C GLN A 182 -18.34 5.02 -19.00
N GLY A 183 -18.87 4.76 -20.20
CA GLY A 183 -20.18 5.29 -20.59
C GLY A 183 -20.19 6.82 -20.55
N SER A 184 -21.03 7.40 -19.68
CA SER A 184 -21.10 8.86 -19.44
C SER A 184 -20.21 9.36 -18.30
N THR A 185 -19.66 8.47 -17.46
CA THR A 185 -18.91 8.84 -16.25
C THR A 185 -17.43 8.97 -16.55
N LYS A 186 -16.81 10.11 -16.23
CA LYS A 186 -15.36 10.28 -16.27
C LYS A 186 -14.73 9.39 -15.18
N VAL A 187 -13.78 8.54 -15.56
CA VAL A 187 -13.11 7.58 -14.66
C VAL A 187 -11.61 7.80 -14.52
N GLU A 188 -10.95 8.46 -15.47
CA GLU A 188 -9.51 8.77 -15.38
C GLU A 188 -9.15 10.04 -16.18
N SER A 189 -8.04 10.70 -15.83
CA SER A 189 -7.44 11.82 -16.58
C SER A 189 -5.97 11.53 -16.92
N ALA A 190 -5.57 11.74 -18.17
CA ALA A 190 -4.20 11.57 -18.62
C ALA A 190 -3.63 12.87 -19.23
N THR A 191 -2.31 13.00 -19.25
CA THR A 191 -1.56 14.00 -20.04
C THR A 191 -0.92 13.36 -21.29
N GLY A 192 -0.53 12.09 -21.20
CA GLY A 192 -0.12 11.26 -22.34
C GLY A 192 -1.28 10.56 -23.05
N THR A 193 -0.97 9.79 -24.09
CA THR A 193 -1.97 9.10 -24.94
C THR A 193 -2.30 7.67 -24.50
N SER A 194 -2.26 7.41 -23.20
CA SER A 194 -2.55 6.12 -22.57
C SER A 194 -2.99 6.27 -21.12
N ALA A 195 -3.82 5.36 -20.62
CA ALA A 195 -4.28 5.31 -19.22
C ALA A 195 -4.68 3.89 -18.81
N THR A 196 -4.65 3.59 -17.50
CA THR A 196 -5.08 2.31 -16.92
C THR A 196 -6.29 2.55 -16.02
N VAL A 197 -7.49 2.17 -16.46
CA VAL A 197 -8.69 2.23 -15.61
C VAL A 197 -8.66 1.04 -14.66
N SER A 198 -8.73 1.31 -13.35
CA SER A 198 -8.64 0.30 -12.28
C SER A 198 -9.91 0.26 -11.43
N GLY A 199 -10.06 -0.78 -10.60
CA GLY A 199 -11.23 -0.95 -9.72
C GLY A 199 -12.48 -1.48 -10.44
N LEU A 200 -12.28 -2.14 -11.59
CA LEU A 200 -13.33 -2.74 -12.40
C LEU A 200 -13.75 -4.11 -11.82
N ASN A 201 -14.98 -4.53 -12.13
CA ASN A 201 -15.47 -5.87 -11.80
C ASN A 201 -14.96 -6.90 -12.82
N PRO A 202 -14.69 -8.15 -12.42
CA PRO A 202 -14.31 -9.20 -13.37
C PRO A 202 -15.46 -9.67 -14.26
N LYS A 203 -15.12 -10.30 -15.41
CA LYS A 203 -16.07 -10.81 -16.42
C LYS A 203 -17.12 -9.79 -16.87
N THR A 204 -16.84 -8.50 -16.74
CA THR A 204 -17.81 -7.41 -16.94
C THR A 204 -17.44 -6.62 -18.19
N ALA A 205 -18.41 -6.42 -19.08
CA ALA A 205 -18.24 -5.63 -20.30
C ALA A 205 -18.28 -4.13 -19.99
N TYR A 206 -17.14 -3.46 -20.18
CA TYR A 206 -17.01 -2.02 -20.04
C TYR A 206 -16.84 -1.35 -21.41
N THR A 207 -17.49 -0.21 -21.62
CA THR A 207 -17.33 0.59 -22.84
C THR A 207 -16.64 1.90 -22.51
N PHE A 208 -15.46 2.10 -23.07
CA PHE A 208 -14.64 3.28 -22.87
C PHE A 208 -14.65 4.20 -24.09
N THR A 209 -14.64 5.51 -23.84
CA THR A 209 -14.32 6.55 -24.82
C THR A 209 -13.31 7.52 -24.21
N VAL A 210 -12.58 8.27 -25.04
CA VAL A 210 -11.65 9.30 -24.60
C VAL A 210 -11.99 10.62 -25.28
N LYS A 211 -11.86 11.73 -24.55
CA LYS A 211 -11.94 13.10 -25.08
C LYS A 211 -10.62 13.81 -24.83
N ALA A 212 -10.21 14.67 -25.75
CA ALA A 212 -9.10 15.62 -25.56
C ALA A 212 -9.63 16.93 -24.97
N ARG A 213 -8.75 17.67 -24.28
CA ARG A 213 -8.97 19.05 -23.81
C ARG A 213 -7.75 19.92 -24.13
N ASP A 214 -7.99 21.21 -24.32
CA ASP A 214 -6.97 22.24 -24.57
C ASP A 214 -6.65 23.06 -23.29
N ALA A 215 -6.06 24.24 -23.44
CA ALA A 215 -5.80 25.20 -22.36
C ALA A 215 -6.94 26.22 -22.12
N ALA A 216 -7.86 26.37 -23.08
CA ALA A 216 -9.03 27.24 -22.99
C ALA A 216 -10.22 26.60 -22.26
N GLY A 217 -10.22 25.27 -22.14
CA GLY A 217 -11.27 24.47 -21.52
C GLY A 217 -12.26 23.86 -22.50
N ASN A 218 -12.01 23.94 -23.82
CA ASN A 218 -12.85 23.22 -24.78
C ASN A 218 -12.54 21.72 -24.69
N VAL A 219 -13.54 20.89 -25.00
CA VAL A 219 -13.44 19.43 -24.89
C VAL A 219 -13.93 18.80 -26.19
N SER A 220 -13.12 17.90 -26.75
CA SER A 220 -13.40 17.28 -28.05
C SER A 220 -14.70 16.45 -28.06
N ALA A 221 -15.17 16.14 -29.26
CA ALA A 221 -16.03 14.98 -29.45
C ALA A 221 -15.32 13.70 -28.94
N ALA A 222 -16.09 12.70 -28.53
CA ALA A 222 -15.53 11.43 -28.08
C ALA A 222 -14.82 10.69 -29.23
N SER A 223 -13.77 9.95 -28.87
CA SER A 223 -13.11 8.96 -29.72
C SER A 223 -14.10 7.90 -30.24
N ASN A 224 -13.61 6.99 -31.10
CA ASN A 224 -14.26 5.70 -31.23
C ASN A 224 -14.44 5.06 -29.84
N ALA A 225 -15.55 4.37 -29.61
CA ALA A 225 -15.71 3.56 -28.42
C ALA A 225 -14.86 2.29 -28.53
N VAL A 226 -14.37 1.79 -27.39
CA VAL A 226 -13.83 0.43 -27.28
C VAL A 226 -14.59 -0.31 -26.20
N SER A 227 -15.17 -1.47 -26.55
CA SER A 227 -15.79 -2.38 -25.59
C SER A 227 -14.75 -3.41 -25.18
N VAL A 228 -14.52 -3.51 -23.87
CA VAL A 228 -13.56 -4.41 -23.25
C VAL A 228 -14.26 -5.14 -22.13
N THR A 229 -14.51 -6.43 -22.32
CA THR A 229 -14.80 -7.31 -21.19
C THR A 229 -13.50 -7.48 -20.42
N THR A 230 -13.48 -7.09 -19.13
CA THR A 230 -12.42 -7.53 -18.21
C THR A 230 -12.25 -9.04 -18.33
N ASP A 231 -11.06 -9.55 -18.02
CA ASP A 231 -10.92 -11.00 -17.93
C ASP A 231 -11.89 -11.55 -16.89
N GLU A 232 -12.17 -12.85 -16.99
CA GLU A 232 -12.71 -13.51 -15.82
C GLU A 232 -11.79 -13.22 -14.64
N GLY A 233 -12.36 -13.08 -13.45
CA GLY A 233 -11.54 -13.25 -12.27
C GLY A 233 -10.86 -14.60 -12.39
N GLN A 234 -9.71 -14.80 -11.74
CA GLN A 234 -9.40 -16.16 -11.29
C GLN A 234 -10.40 -16.50 -10.18
N GLY A 235 -11.64 -16.78 -10.62
CA GLY A 235 -12.72 -17.37 -9.84
C GLY A 235 -12.15 -18.64 -9.24
N PRO A 236 -12.37 -18.83 -7.94
CA PRO A 236 -11.28 -19.12 -7.03
C PRO A 236 -10.40 -20.27 -7.52
N GLY A 237 -9.13 -19.95 -7.80
CA GLY A 237 -8.09 -20.97 -7.71
C GLY A 237 -8.17 -21.63 -6.32
N PRO A 238 -7.72 -22.89 -6.15
CA PRO A 238 -8.10 -23.78 -5.04
C PRO A 238 -7.63 -23.38 -3.62
N GLY A 239 -7.24 -22.13 -3.44
CA GLY A 239 -7.15 -21.49 -2.14
C GLY A 239 -8.53 -21.21 -1.50
N GLY A 240 -8.53 -20.99 -0.20
CA GLY A 240 -9.73 -20.75 0.60
C GLY A 240 -10.00 -19.28 0.89
N ASP A 241 -11.21 -19.00 1.37
CA ASP A 241 -11.70 -17.65 1.69
C ASP A 241 -11.49 -17.26 3.16
N LYS A 242 -10.71 -18.04 3.92
CA LYS A 242 -10.51 -17.81 5.36
C LYS A 242 -9.85 -16.45 5.59
N VAL A 243 -10.53 -15.62 6.37
CA VAL A 243 -9.99 -14.41 6.97
C VAL A 243 -9.99 -14.63 8.48
N ILE A 244 -8.82 -14.65 9.11
CA ILE A 244 -8.65 -14.94 10.54
C ILE A 244 -7.97 -13.76 11.24
N GLY A 245 -8.61 -13.21 12.26
CA GLY A 245 -8.09 -12.06 13.01
C GLY A 245 -7.73 -12.43 14.45
N TYR A 246 -6.52 -12.07 14.89
CA TYR A 246 -6.15 -12.21 16.30
C TYR A 246 -6.75 -11.08 17.15
N PHE A 247 -7.37 -11.43 18.27
CA PHE A 247 -7.82 -10.52 19.32
C PHE A 247 -6.97 -10.74 20.58
N ALA A 248 -6.13 -9.78 20.94
CA ALA A 248 -5.37 -9.84 22.19
C ALA A 248 -6.25 -9.45 23.39
N ASN A 249 -6.24 -10.26 24.45
CA ASN A 249 -7.04 -10.07 25.66
C ASN A 249 -6.64 -8.80 26.42
N TRP A 250 -5.34 -8.50 26.51
CA TRP A 250 -4.84 -7.22 27.05
C TRP A 250 -5.25 -6.00 26.21
N GLY A 251 -5.81 -6.21 25.02
CA GLY A 251 -6.42 -5.18 24.18
C GLY A 251 -7.51 -4.37 24.89
N VAL A 252 -8.18 -4.97 25.88
CA VAL A 252 -9.25 -4.32 26.66
C VAL A 252 -8.75 -3.29 27.68
N TYR A 253 -7.43 -3.10 27.80
CA TYR A 253 -6.80 -2.11 28.68
C TYR A 253 -6.30 -0.88 27.89
N GLY A 254 -4.99 -0.66 27.78
CA GLY A 254 -4.41 0.55 27.17
C GLY A 254 -4.66 0.73 25.66
N ARG A 255 -4.99 -0.36 24.94
CA ARG A 255 -5.49 -0.30 23.56
C ARG A 255 -6.97 0.13 23.50
N ASN A 256 -7.71 0.02 24.61
CA ASN A 256 -9.16 0.26 24.74
C ASN A 256 -9.98 -0.34 23.58
N TYR A 257 -9.61 -1.56 23.18
CA TYR A 257 -10.22 -2.30 22.09
C TYR A 257 -10.95 -3.51 22.65
N HIS A 258 -12.25 -3.58 22.41
CA HIS A 258 -13.14 -4.59 22.95
C HIS A 258 -13.74 -5.42 21.81
N VAL A 259 -14.32 -6.58 22.13
CA VAL A 259 -14.99 -7.44 21.14
C VAL A 259 -16.11 -6.70 20.39
N LYS A 260 -16.74 -5.68 21.00
CA LYS A 260 -17.68 -4.76 20.35
C LYS A 260 -17.09 -3.99 19.17
N ASN A 261 -15.79 -3.68 19.18
CA ASN A 261 -15.13 -2.99 18.08
C ASN A 261 -15.02 -3.87 16.82
N ILE A 262 -15.04 -5.20 16.95
CA ILE A 262 -15.10 -6.14 15.82
C ILE A 262 -16.45 -6.02 15.10
N ASP A 263 -17.54 -5.85 15.87
CA ASP A 263 -18.89 -5.63 15.35
C ASP A 263 -19.06 -4.21 14.76
N THR A 264 -18.70 -3.17 15.51
CA THR A 264 -18.96 -1.77 15.09
C THR A 264 -18.07 -1.28 13.95
N SER A 265 -16.93 -1.93 13.70
CA SER A 265 -16.12 -1.73 12.48
C SER A 265 -16.61 -2.52 11.27
N GLY A 266 -17.66 -3.34 11.43
CA GLY A 266 -18.09 -4.30 10.41
C GLY A 266 -17.04 -5.38 10.11
N SER A 267 -16.04 -5.59 10.98
CA SER A 267 -15.04 -6.64 10.80
C SER A 267 -15.65 -8.04 10.97
N ALA A 268 -16.65 -8.17 11.84
CA ALA A 268 -17.36 -9.42 12.11
C ALA A 268 -17.99 -10.08 10.87
N SER A 269 -18.44 -9.32 9.86
CA SER A 269 -18.97 -9.86 8.60
C SER A 269 -17.90 -10.18 7.55
N LYS A 270 -16.65 -9.77 7.79
CA LYS A 270 -15.49 -9.98 6.89
C LYS A 270 -14.60 -11.12 7.39
N LEU A 271 -14.59 -11.36 8.71
CA LEU A 271 -13.95 -12.48 9.38
C LEU A 271 -14.67 -13.81 9.11
N THR A 272 -13.89 -14.89 9.13
CA THR A 272 -14.38 -16.28 9.24
C THR A 272 -14.09 -16.86 10.62
N HIS A 273 -12.90 -16.57 11.17
CA HIS A 273 -12.48 -17.02 12.49
C HIS A 273 -11.85 -15.86 13.28
N ILE A 274 -11.94 -15.93 14.61
CA ILE A 274 -11.19 -15.09 15.56
C ILE A 274 -10.26 -16.00 16.34
N ASN A 275 -8.96 -15.71 16.35
CA ASN A 275 -8.03 -16.35 17.27
C ASN A 275 -7.94 -15.49 18.53
N TYR A 276 -8.36 -16.03 19.68
CA TYR A 276 -8.29 -15.34 20.96
C TYR A 276 -6.89 -15.52 21.56
N ALA A 277 -6.13 -14.43 21.58
CA ALA A 277 -4.78 -14.38 22.14
C ALA A 277 -4.80 -13.82 23.57
N PHE A 278 -4.21 -14.44 24.57
CA PHE A 278 -3.68 -15.80 24.60
C PHE A 278 -4.13 -16.50 25.88
N GLY A 279 -4.24 -17.83 25.82
CA GLY A 279 -4.05 -18.67 26.99
C GLY A 279 -2.55 -18.92 27.22
N ASN A 280 -2.18 -19.22 28.45
CA ASN A 280 -0.79 -19.40 28.86
C ASN A 280 -0.43 -20.91 28.87
N VAL A 281 0.86 -21.24 28.80
CA VAL A 281 1.35 -22.62 28.95
C VAL A 281 2.31 -22.69 30.14
N GLN A 282 1.89 -23.37 31.20
CA GLN A 282 2.61 -23.45 32.48
C GLN A 282 2.54 -24.87 33.05
N GLY A 283 3.64 -25.39 33.62
CA GLY A 283 3.63 -26.73 34.23
C GLY A 283 3.26 -27.85 33.25
N GLY A 284 3.65 -27.71 31.99
CA GLY A 284 3.27 -28.57 30.86
C GLY A 284 1.77 -28.60 30.52
N LYS A 285 1.02 -27.54 30.85
CA LYS A 285 -0.46 -27.48 30.71
C LYS A 285 -0.91 -26.14 30.13
N CYS A 286 -2.07 -26.13 29.47
CA CYS A 286 -2.79 -24.89 29.18
C CYS A 286 -3.37 -24.28 30.48
N THR A 287 -3.26 -22.96 30.64
CA THR A 287 -3.80 -22.20 31.77
C THR A 287 -4.42 -20.86 31.31
N ILE A 288 -5.25 -20.26 32.17
CA ILE A 288 -5.77 -18.89 31.98
C ILE A 288 -4.60 -17.90 31.89
N GLY A 289 -4.67 -16.99 30.92
CA GLY A 289 -3.68 -15.93 30.73
C GLY A 289 -3.96 -14.72 31.62
N ASP A 290 -5.18 -14.19 31.53
CA ASP A 290 -5.64 -13.05 32.33
C ASP A 290 -7.14 -13.21 32.63
N ALA A 291 -7.46 -13.78 33.79
CA ALA A 291 -8.85 -14.02 34.23
C ALA A 291 -9.73 -12.76 34.13
N PHE A 292 -9.18 -11.58 34.36
CA PHE A 292 -9.93 -10.34 34.34
C PHE A 292 -10.34 -9.96 32.91
N ALA A 293 -9.39 -9.94 31.97
CA ALA A 293 -9.69 -9.71 30.55
C ALA A 293 -10.52 -10.84 29.93
N ASP A 294 -10.24 -12.09 30.32
CA ASP A 294 -10.83 -13.31 29.78
C ASP A 294 -12.31 -13.43 30.17
N TYR A 295 -12.65 -13.50 31.47
CA TYR A 295 -14.02 -13.82 31.93
C TYR A 295 -14.58 -13.02 33.11
N GLU A 296 -13.83 -12.17 33.82
CA GLU A 296 -14.34 -11.47 35.03
C GLU A 296 -14.79 -10.02 34.79
N LYS A 297 -14.11 -9.27 33.91
CA LYS A 297 -14.37 -7.84 33.62
C LYS A 297 -15.81 -7.61 33.16
N SER A 298 -16.59 -6.88 33.94
CA SER A 298 -17.94 -6.46 33.56
C SER A 298 -17.95 -5.44 32.42
N TYR A 299 -18.90 -5.58 31.50
CA TYR A 299 -19.18 -4.62 30.43
C TYR A 299 -20.52 -3.91 30.66
N GLY A 300 -20.53 -2.58 30.50
CA GLY A 300 -21.76 -1.79 30.43
C GLY A 300 -22.53 -2.03 29.12
N ALA A 301 -23.78 -1.60 29.06
CA ALA A 301 -24.62 -1.69 27.84
C ALA A 301 -24.00 -0.94 26.65
N ASP A 302 -23.37 0.20 26.93
CA ASP A 302 -22.57 0.99 26.00
C ASP A 302 -21.35 0.21 25.45
N GLN A 303 -20.69 -0.59 26.28
CA GLN A 303 -19.51 -1.37 25.90
C GLN A 303 -19.81 -2.79 25.37
N SER A 304 -21.01 -3.34 25.63
CA SER A 304 -21.35 -4.73 25.28
C SER A 304 -21.87 -4.91 23.85
N VAL A 305 -21.53 -6.04 23.21
CA VAL A 305 -21.76 -6.32 21.77
C VAL A 305 -23.24 -6.29 21.37
N ASP A 306 -24.13 -6.81 22.21
CA ASP A 306 -25.57 -6.86 22.00
C ASP A 306 -26.33 -5.67 22.61
N GLY A 307 -25.62 -4.73 23.24
CA GLY A 307 -26.21 -3.60 23.96
C GLY A 307 -26.73 -3.94 25.35
N VAL A 308 -26.54 -5.15 25.85
CA VAL A 308 -27.01 -5.58 27.18
C VAL A 308 -25.84 -5.60 28.16
N GLY A 309 -25.89 -4.76 29.20
CA GLY A 309 -24.86 -4.75 30.25
C GLY A 309 -24.81 -6.07 31.03
N ASP A 310 -23.62 -6.44 31.50
CA ASP A 310 -23.42 -7.63 32.33
C ASP A 310 -23.88 -7.38 33.78
N THR A 311 -24.50 -8.39 34.41
CA THR A 311 -24.89 -8.34 35.84
C THR A 311 -23.77 -8.79 36.77
N TRP A 312 -23.93 -8.52 38.08
CA TRP A 312 -22.95 -8.90 39.10
C TRP A 312 -22.94 -10.40 39.42
N ASP A 313 -24.08 -11.07 39.22
CA ASP A 313 -24.35 -12.47 39.54
C ASP A 313 -24.18 -13.45 38.36
N GLN A 314 -24.10 -12.97 37.10
CA GLN A 314 -23.93 -13.86 35.95
C GLN A 314 -22.57 -14.60 35.99
N PRO A 315 -22.50 -15.90 35.61
CA PRO A 315 -21.31 -16.74 35.78
C PRO A 315 -20.19 -16.50 34.74
N LEU A 316 -20.44 -15.70 33.70
CA LEU A 316 -19.44 -15.34 32.69
C LEU A 316 -19.57 -13.86 32.33
N ARG A 317 -18.45 -13.12 32.38
CA ARG A 317 -18.29 -11.76 31.86
C ARG A 317 -17.06 -11.74 30.96
N GLY A 318 -16.24 -10.68 31.01
CA GLY A 318 -14.99 -10.57 30.28
C GLY A 318 -15.18 -10.64 28.77
N SER A 319 -14.08 -10.85 28.05
CA SER A 319 -14.10 -11.01 26.60
C SER A 319 -14.90 -12.24 26.16
N PHE A 320 -14.91 -13.33 26.94
CA PHE A 320 -15.61 -14.57 26.58
C PHE A 320 -17.12 -14.35 26.47
N ASN A 321 -17.75 -13.62 27.40
CA ASN A 321 -19.19 -13.32 27.28
C ASN A 321 -19.48 -12.36 26.11
N GLN A 322 -18.55 -11.47 25.78
CA GLN A 322 -18.69 -10.61 24.59
C GLN A 322 -18.51 -11.42 23.29
N LEU A 323 -17.65 -12.44 23.26
CA LEU A 323 -17.50 -13.37 22.14
C LEU A 323 -18.73 -14.27 21.95
N ARG A 324 -19.34 -14.76 23.04
CA ARG A 324 -20.68 -15.40 23.00
C ARG A 324 -21.72 -14.49 22.36
N LYS A 325 -21.80 -13.24 22.81
CA LYS A 325 -22.71 -12.21 22.26
C LYS A 325 -22.39 -11.92 20.77
N LEU A 326 -21.12 -11.95 20.37
CA LEU A 326 -20.70 -11.79 18.97
C LEU A 326 -21.10 -12.98 18.09
N LYS A 327 -20.81 -14.23 18.50
CA LYS A 327 -21.26 -15.46 17.78
C LYS A 327 -22.78 -15.50 17.62
N LYS A 328 -23.54 -15.10 18.66
CA LYS A 328 -25.01 -15.01 18.60
C LYS A 328 -25.51 -14.00 17.55
N LYS A 329 -24.76 -12.93 17.28
CA LYS A 329 -25.07 -11.89 16.29
C LYS A 329 -24.53 -12.24 14.88
N HIS A 330 -23.43 -12.97 14.83
CA HIS A 330 -22.67 -13.35 13.62
C HIS A 330 -22.41 -14.86 13.64
N PRO A 331 -23.43 -15.72 13.40
CA PRO A 331 -23.36 -17.16 13.65
C PRO A 331 -22.46 -17.95 12.67
N HIS A 332 -21.90 -17.28 11.66
CA HIS A 332 -20.84 -17.83 10.80
C HIS A 332 -19.46 -17.79 11.46
N LEU A 333 -19.27 -16.97 12.51
CA LEU A 333 -17.97 -16.82 13.17
C LEU A 333 -17.61 -18.02 14.04
N LYS A 334 -16.38 -18.46 13.85
CA LYS A 334 -15.69 -19.43 14.70
C LYS A 334 -14.67 -18.73 15.59
N VAL A 335 -14.51 -19.18 16.84
CA VAL A 335 -13.56 -18.61 17.80
C VAL A 335 -12.62 -19.70 18.29
N ILE A 336 -11.33 -19.53 18.06
CA ILE A 336 -10.30 -20.50 18.40
C ILE A 336 -9.46 -19.91 19.53
N TRP A 337 -9.23 -20.64 20.62
CA TRP A 337 -8.39 -20.13 21.71
C TRP A 337 -6.91 -20.42 21.40
N SER A 338 -6.11 -19.37 21.22
CA SER A 338 -4.68 -19.48 20.96
C SER A 338 -3.90 -19.54 22.26
N PHE A 339 -2.98 -20.51 22.38
CA PHE A 339 -2.11 -20.69 23.54
C PHE A 339 -0.66 -20.45 23.17
N GLY A 340 0.04 -19.66 24.00
CA GLY A 340 1.46 -19.34 23.82
C GLY A 340 1.73 -17.91 23.34
N GLY A 341 2.27 -17.79 22.14
CA GLY A 341 2.89 -16.57 21.63
C GLY A 341 4.21 -16.24 22.35
N TRP A 342 4.85 -15.15 21.93
CA TRP A 342 6.22 -14.78 22.28
C TRP A 342 6.59 -14.91 23.76
N THR A 343 5.71 -14.44 24.66
CA THR A 343 5.98 -14.38 26.10
C THR A 343 5.64 -15.66 26.84
N TRP A 344 4.67 -16.46 26.36
CA TRP A 344 4.15 -17.63 27.10
C TRP A 344 4.49 -18.99 26.46
N SER A 345 5.26 -18.98 25.37
CA SER A 345 5.78 -20.21 24.73
C SER A 345 6.75 -21.04 25.60
N GLY A 346 7.30 -20.47 26.69
CA GLY A 346 8.31 -21.13 27.53
C GLY A 346 7.86 -22.45 28.18
N GLY A 347 6.55 -22.67 28.36
CA GLY A 347 6.03 -23.92 28.93
C GLY A 347 5.92 -25.10 27.95
N PHE A 348 6.03 -24.87 26.63
CA PHE A 348 5.85 -25.94 25.64
C PHE A 348 6.93 -27.03 25.72
N GLY A 349 8.16 -26.69 26.11
CA GLY A 349 9.24 -27.68 26.32
C GLY A 349 9.02 -28.60 27.54
N GLU A 350 8.01 -28.31 28.37
CA GLU A 350 7.48 -29.24 29.38
C GLU A 350 6.26 -30.00 28.84
N ALA A 351 5.35 -29.32 28.13
CA ALA A 351 4.19 -29.95 27.49
C ALA A 351 4.59 -31.08 26.51
N ALA A 352 5.66 -30.87 25.74
CA ALA A 352 6.23 -31.85 24.82
C ALA A 352 6.72 -33.15 25.49
N ARG A 353 6.94 -33.15 26.81
CA ARG A 353 7.34 -34.34 27.59
C ARG A 353 6.14 -35.26 27.89
N ASN A 354 4.92 -34.72 27.92
CA ASN A 354 3.70 -35.49 28.01
C ASN A 354 2.57 -34.84 27.18
N PRO A 355 2.60 -35.00 25.84
CA PRO A 355 1.62 -34.41 24.93
C PRO A 355 0.16 -34.75 25.26
N ALA A 356 -0.09 -35.96 25.76
CA ALA A 356 -1.44 -36.40 26.13
C ALA A 356 -1.97 -35.64 27.37
N ALA A 357 -1.15 -35.46 28.41
CA ALA A 357 -1.53 -34.68 29.58
C ALA A 357 -1.67 -33.18 29.28
N PHE A 358 -0.85 -32.65 28.36
CA PHE A 358 -1.04 -31.30 27.85
C PHE A 358 -2.39 -31.17 27.15
N ALA A 359 -2.67 -32.01 26.14
CA ALA A 359 -3.93 -31.97 25.39
C ALA A 359 -5.17 -32.13 26.28
N GLU A 360 -5.12 -33.04 27.27
CA GLU A 360 -6.18 -33.19 28.28
C GLU A 360 -6.41 -31.89 29.07
N SER A 361 -5.34 -31.20 29.50
CA SER A 361 -5.45 -29.93 30.22
C SER A 361 -6.04 -28.81 29.37
N CYS A 362 -5.70 -28.77 28.08
CA CYS A 362 -6.17 -27.77 27.13
C CYS A 362 -7.65 -27.96 26.80
N HIS A 363 -8.07 -29.16 26.41
CA HIS A 363 -9.48 -29.46 26.18
C HIS A 363 -10.32 -29.23 27.45
N LYS A 364 -9.82 -29.58 28.64
CA LYS A 364 -10.54 -29.30 29.90
C LYS A 364 -10.72 -27.80 30.16
N LEU A 365 -9.82 -26.95 29.67
CA LEU A 365 -9.89 -25.51 29.84
C LEU A 365 -10.76 -24.82 28.78
N VAL A 366 -10.69 -25.27 27.52
CA VAL A 366 -11.55 -24.78 26.43
C VAL A 366 -13.00 -25.17 26.71
N GLU A 367 -13.25 -26.44 27.07
CA GLU A 367 -14.57 -27.00 27.40
C GLU A 367 -15.00 -26.79 28.87
N ASP A 368 -14.61 -25.68 29.51
CA ASP A 368 -15.17 -25.34 30.82
C ASP A 368 -16.67 -25.00 30.66
N PRO A 369 -17.59 -25.60 31.44
CA PRO A 369 -19.03 -25.38 31.30
C PRO A 369 -19.51 -23.92 31.42
N ARG A 370 -18.66 -22.98 31.88
CA ARG A 370 -18.95 -21.54 31.87
C ARG A 370 -18.88 -20.91 30.47
N TRP A 371 -18.11 -21.50 29.54
CA TRP A 371 -17.79 -20.91 28.23
C TRP A 371 -17.59 -21.91 27.08
N ALA A 372 -17.92 -23.20 27.23
CA ALA A 372 -17.80 -24.21 26.16
C ALA A 372 -18.55 -23.86 24.85
N ASP A 373 -19.57 -23.00 24.88
CA ASP A 373 -20.25 -22.48 23.67
C ASP A 373 -19.49 -21.35 22.94
N VAL A 374 -18.49 -20.76 23.59
CA VAL A 374 -17.70 -19.64 23.07
C VAL A 374 -16.71 -20.13 22.03
N PHE A 375 -15.99 -21.22 22.31
CA PHE A 375 -14.91 -21.69 21.44
C PHE A 375 -15.40 -22.73 20.43
N ASP A 376 -14.57 -22.99 19.43
CA ASP A 376 -14.78 -24.00 18.37
C ASP A 376 -13.48 -24.79 18.10
N GLY A 377 -12.53 -24.76 19.05
CA GLY A 377 -11.22 -25.40 18.94
C GLY A 377 -10.06 -24.62 19.58
N ILE A 378 -8.84 -25.09 19.30
CA ILE A 378 -7.57 -24.62 19.87
C ILE A 378 -6.54 -24.24 18.78
N ASP A 379 -5.78 -23.18 19.05
CA ASP A 379 -4.63 -22.74 18.25
C ASP A 379 -3.36 -22.83 19.12
N ILE A 380 -2.27 -23.33 18.56
CA ILE A 380 -0.99 -23.44 19.25
C ILE A 380 0.03 -22.50 18.61
N ASP A 381 0.38 -21.44 19.33
CA ASP A 381 1.40 -20.49 18.94
C ASP A 381 2.68 -20.76 19.74
N TRP A 382 3.46 -21.73 19.30
CA TRP A 382 4.74 -22.09 19.94
C TRP A 382 5.87 -21.33 19.24
N GLU A 383 6.47 -20.38 19.96
CA GLU A 383 7.61 -19.57 19.53
C GLU A 383 8.92 -19.95 20.25
N TYR A 384 9.73 -20.91 19.78
CA TYR A 384 9.55 -21.79 18.62
C TYR A 384 9.96 -23.24 18.95
N PRO A 385 9.30 -24.27 18.39
CA PRO A 385 9.67 -25.67 18.65
C PRO A 385 11.07 -25.99 18.16
N ASN A 386 11.87 -26.61 19.04
CA ASN A 386 13.26 -27.02 18.80
C ASN A 386 14.18 -25.89 18.30
N ALA A 387 13.87 -24.64 18.66
CA ALA A 387 14.60 -23.44 18.25
C ALA A 387 14.50 -22.31 19.30
N CYS A 388 15.17 -21.19 19.06
CA CYS A 388 15.09 -20.01 19.93
C CYS A 388 14.04 -19.00 19.47
N GLY A 389 13.06 -18.75 20.34
CA GLY A 389 12.24 -17.53 20.40
C GLY A 389 12.75 -16.64 21.54
N LEU A 390 11.84 -16.17 22.42
CA LEU A 390 12.22 -15.51 23.68
C LEU A 390 13.02 -16.44 24.61
N THR A 391 12.76 -17.75 24.53
CA THR A 391 13.56 -18.82 25.15
C THR A 391 13.90 -19.85 24.08
N CYS A 392 14.95 -20.66 24.31
CA CYS A 392 15.34 -21.74 23.40
C CYS A 392 14.71 -23.06 23.84
N ASP A 393 13.93 -23.68 22.96
CA ASP A 393 13.51 -25.06 23.12
C ASP A 393 14.53 -26.04 22.54
N THR A 394 14.62 -27.22 23.16
CA THR A 394 15.48 -28.34 22.75
C THR A 394 14.72 -29.68 22.75
N SER A 395 13.39 -29.65 22.63
CA SER A 395 12.53 -30.84 22.70
C SER A 395 12.67 -31.81 21.51
N GLY A 396 13.45 -31.43 20.49
CA GLY A 396 13.72 -32.23 19.30
C GLY A 396 12.66 -32.06 18.20
N PRO A 397 13.00 -32.35 16.93
CA PRO A 397 12.17 -31.99 15.77
C PRO A 397 10.79 -32.66 15.76
N ALA A 398 10.65 -33.83 16.40
CA ALA A 398 9.39 -34.56 16.49
C ALA A 398 8.41 -33.99 17.54
N ALA A 399 8.86 -33.13 18.47
CA ALA A 399 8.06 -32.65 19.59
C ALA A 399 6.77 -31.96 19.14
N PHE A 400 6.88 -31.04 18.18
CA PHE A 400 5.73 -30.31 17.63
C PHE A 400 4.69 -31.27 17.03
N ARG A 401 5.10 -32.23 16.19
CA ARG A 401 4.19 -33.23 15.62
C ARG A 401 3.50 -34.05 16.70
N ASN A 402 4.24 -34.54 17.69
CA ASN A 402 3.69 -35.37 18.75
C ASN A 402 2.67 -34.57 19.62
N LEU A 403 2.88 -33.27 19.77
CA LEU A 403 1.96 -32.34 20.45
C LEU A 403 0.70 -32.06 19.60
N MET A 404 0.83 -31.80 18.30
CA MET A 404 -0.33 -31.69 17.38
C MET A 404 -1.14 -32.99 17.32
N GLN A 405 -0.47 -34.14 17.30
CA GLN A 405 -1.12 -35.46 17.28
C GLN A 405 -1.96 -35.71 18.53
N ALA A 406 -1.43 -35.38 19.72
CA ALA A 406 -2.17 -35.53 20.97
C ALA A 406 -3.37 -34.56 21.06
N LEU A 407 -3.23 -33.34 20.54
CA LEU A 407 -4.34 -32.39 20.45
C LEU A 407 -5.44 -32.91 19.52
N ARG A 408 -5.13 -33.32 18.27
CA ARG A 408 -6.14 -33.89 17.36
C ARG A 408 -6.81 -35.13 17.94
N ALA A 409 -6.05 -36.00 18.62
CA ALA A 409 -6.62 -37.18 19.28
C ALA A 409 -7.54 -36.86 20.46
N LYS A 410 -7.46 -35.65 21.03
CA LYS A 410 -8.29 -35.19 22.16
C LYS A 410 -9.46 -34.32 21.72
N PHE A 411 -9.25 -33.39 20.78
CA PHE A 411 -10.26 -32.45 20.25
C PHE A 411 -11.11 -33.04 19.11
N GLY A 412 -10.70 -34.16 18.50
CA GLY A 412 -11.54 -34.89 17.53
C GLY A 412 -11.83 -34.07 16.27
N ASP A 413 -13.10 -33.68 16.09
CA ASP A 413 -13.61 -32.91 14.94
C ASP A 413 -13.51 -31.38 15.15
N ASP A 414 -13.21 -30.91 16.37
CA ASP A 414 -13.02 -29.48 16.65
C ASP A 414 -11.74 -28.94 16.00
N LEU A 415 -11.64 -27.61 15.86
CA LEU A 415 -10.51 -27.01 15.17
C LEU A 415 -9.21 -27.19 15.97
N VAL A 416 -8.13 -27.62 15.29
CA VAL A 416 -6.77 -27.63 15.84
C VAL A 416 -5.88 -26.93 14.83
N THR A 417 -5.40 -25.74 15.17
CA THR A 417 -4.54 -24.92 14.31
C THR A 417 -3.21 -24.63 15.01
N ALA A 418 -2.26 -24.07 14.26
CA ALA A 418 -1.04 -23.54 14.87
C ALA A 418 -0.49 -22.33 14.11
N ALA A 419 -0.16 -21.27 14.85
CA ALA A 419 0.76 -20.26 14.38
C ALA A 419 2.19 -20.82 14.37
N ILE A 420 2.91 -20.54 13.29
CA ILE A 420 4.26 -21.07 13.07
C ILE A 420 5.18 -20.00 12.49
N THR A 421 6.48 -20.18 12.71
CA THR A 421 7.51 -19.30 12.18
C THR A 421 7.51 -19.24 10.64
N ALA A 422 7.76 -18.05 10.09
CA ALA A 422 8.01 -17.87 8.65
C ALA A 422 9.50 -17.91 8.28
N ASP A 423 10.39 -18.34 9.18
CA ASP A 423 11.83 -18.48 8.92
C ASP A 423 12.13 -19.66 7.97
N GLY A 424 11.92 -19.39 6.68
CA GLY A 424 12.16 -20.30 5.57
C GLY A 424 13.61 -20.38 5.13
N THR A 425 14.57 -19.82 5.87
CA THR A 425 16.00 -19.96 5.54
C THR A 425 16.45 -21.42 5.57
N ASP A 426 17.56 -21.73 4.92
CA ASP A 426 18.02 -23.12 4.82
C ASP A 426 18.83 -23.47 6.08
N GLY A 427 18.26 -24.33 6.93
CA GLY A 427 18.63 -24.46 8.34
C GLY A 427 17.88 -23.52 9.31
N GLY A 428 16.91 -22.74 8.81
CA GLY A 428 16.06 -21.85 9.60
C GLY A 428 15.03 -22.58 10.46
N LYS A 429 14.23 -21.84 11.25
CA LYS A 429 13.28 -22.46 12.19
C LYS A 429 12.18 -23.32 11.55
N ILE A 430 11.89 -23.14 10.25
CA ILE A 430 11.01 -24.08 9.51
C ILE A 430 11.68 -25.46 9.31
N ASP A 431 13.01 -25.55 9.30
CA ASP A 431 13.75 -26.82 9.27
C ASP A 431 13.93 -27.46 10.66
N ALA A 432 13.77 -26.70 11.75
CA ALA A 432 14.00 -27.18 13.11
C ALA A 432 12.96 -28.20 13.64
N ALA A 433 11.74 -28.22 13.07
CA ALA A 433 10.64 -29.08 13.53
C ALA A 433 9.86 -29.76 12.39
N ASP A 434 9.19 -30.87 12.72
CA ASP A 434 8.45 -31.75 11.79
C ASP A 434 7.05 -31.20 11.45
N TYR A 435 7.00 -29.98 10.90
CA TYR A 435 5.76 -29.36 10.42
C TYR A 435 5.07 -30.17 9.31
N GLY A 436 5.86 -30.90 8.49
CA GLY A 436 5.37 -31.78 7.43
C GLY A 436 4.60 -32.96 7.98
N GLY A 437 5.20 -33.73 8.90
CA GLY A 437 4.52 -34.83 9.60
C GLY A 437 3.37 -34.36 10.49
N ALA A 438 3.42 -33.12 10.99
CA ALA A 438 2.36 -32.51 11.79
C ALA A 438 1.13 -32.03 10.97
N ALA A 439 1.29 -31.78 9.66
CA ALA A 439 0.24 -31.21 8.80
C ALA A 439 -1.02 -32.07 8.63
N GLN A 440 -0.96 -33.36 9.01
CA GLN A 440 -2.12 -34.24 9.04
C GLN A 440 -3.03 -34.01 10.26
N TYR A 441 -2.51 -33.42 11.35
CA TYR A 441 -3.23 -33.25 12.61
C TYR A 441 -3.85 -31.86 12.79
N VAL A 442 -3.25 -30.82 12.21
CA VAL A 442 -3.86 -29.47 12.17
C VAL A 442 -4.84 -29.33 11.02
N ASP A 443 -5.85 -28.47 11.14
CA ASP A 443 -6.70 -28.06 10.02
C ASP A 443 -5.94 -27.16 9.05
N TRP A 444 -5.22 -26.18 9.60
CA TRP A 444 -4.30 -25.30 8.89
C TRP A 444 -3.21 -24.73 9.82
N TYR A 445 -2.16 -24.23 9.20
CA TYR A 445 -1.13 -23.39 9.81
C TYR A 445 -1.35 -21.92 9.52
N LEU A 446 -0.85 -21.10 10.42
CA LEU A 446 -0.78 -19.65 10.33
C LEU A 446 0.71 -19.21 10.32
N PRO A 447 1.45 -19.40 9.19
CA PRO A 447 2.81 -18.89 9.05
C PRO A 447 2.88 -17.38 9.23
N MET A 448 3.59 -16.93 10.26
CA MET A 448 3.74 -15.52 10.63
C MET A 448 4.66 -14.79 9.64
N THR A 449 4.16 -14.53 8.44
CA THR A 449 4.90 -13.92 7.32
C THR A 449 5.05 -12.40 7.43
N TYR A 450 5.33 -11.96 8.65
CA TYR A 450 5.66 -10.63 9.10
C TYR A 450 6.86 -10.73 10.06
N ASP A 451 7.33 -9.60 10.59
CA ASP A 451 8.42 -9.53 11.56
C ASP A 451 9.75 -10.17 11.13
N PHE A 452 9.96 -10.25 9.81
CA PHE A 452 11.24 -10.58 9.21
C PHE A 452 12.34 -9.58 9.61
N PHE A 453 11.99 -8.30 9.74
CA PHE A 453 12.93 -7.23 10.08
C PHE A 453 12.28 -6.21 11.03
N GLY A 454 13.08 -5.65 11.95
CA GLY A 454 12.59 -4.75 12.99
C GLY A 454 13.70 -4.19 13.88
N ALA A 455 13.33 -3.29 14.78
CA ALA A 455 14.27 -2.47 15.57
C ALA A 455 15.13 -3.21 16.61
N TRP A 456 15.00 -4.53 16.74
CA TRP A 456 16.05 -5.36 17.37
C TRP A 456 17.39 -5.20 16.65
N ALA A 457 17.37 -5.02 15.33
CA ALA A 457 18.49 -4.50 14.54
C ALA A 457 18.61 -2.98 14.76
N LYS A 458 19.01 -2.55 15.97
CA LYS A 458 18.97 -1.15 16.43
C LYS A 458 19.66 -0.15 15.50
N ASN A 459 20.77 -0.57 14.89
CA ASN A 459 21.57 0.28 13.99
C ASN A 459 21.09 0.24 12.53
N GLY A 460 19.96 -0.41 12.26
CA GLY A 460 19.54 -0.83 10.92
C GLY A 460 20.30 -2.08 10.45
N PRO A 461 20.32 -2.36 9.13
CA PRO A 461 19.64 -1.61 8.08
C PRO A 461 18.12 -1.58 8.24
N THR A 462 17.48 -0.48 7.82
CA THR A 462 16.02 -0.40 7.66
C THR A 462 15.57 -1.38 6.59
N ALA A 463 14.53 -2.15 6.87
CA ALA A 463 14.00 -3.15 5.94
C ALA A 463 12.50 -3.35 6.17
N PRO A 464 11.72 -3.74 5.13
CA PRO A 464 10.30 -3.98 5.30
C PRO A 464 10.07 -5.15 6.26
N HIS A 465 9.09 -5.08 7.17
CA HIS A 465 8.91 -6.16 8.15
C HIS A 465 8.15 -7.38 7.60
N SER A 466 7.32 -7.21 6.56
CA SER A 466 6.47 -8.25 5.97
C SER A 466 6.67 -8.50 4.45
N PRO A 467 7.89 -8.42 3.88
CA PRO A 467 8.12 -8.50 2.43
C PRO A 467 7.59 -9.83 1.86
N LEU A 468 6.86 -9.74 0.76
CA LEU A 468 6.31 -10.89 0.04
C LEU A 468 7.41 -11.65 -0.72
N THR A 469 8.29 -10.90 -1.39
CA THR A 469 9.38 -11.43 -2.23
C THR A 469 10.76 -10.99 -1.74
N SER A 470 11.81 -11.57 -2.31
CA SER A 470 13.16 -11.00 -2.20
C SER A 470 13.24 -9.63 -2.91
N TYR A 471 14.24 -8.83 -2.55
CA TYR A 471 14.60 -7.57 -3.21
C TYR A 471 16.12 -7.32 -3.10
N ASN A 472 16.67 -6.45 -3.95
CA ASN A 472 18.10 -6.11 -3.90
C ASN A 472 18.43 -5.37 -2.60
N GLY A 473 19.41 -5.87 -1.84
CA GLY A 473 19.76 -5.31 -0.53
C GLY A 473 18.89 -5.82 0.64
N ILE A 474 18.13 -6.91 0.47
CA ILE A 474 17.47 -7.58 1.59
C ILE A 474 18.51 -8.04 2.63
N PRO A 475 18.42 -7.67 3.93
CA PRO A 475 19.50 -7.91 4.90
C PRO A 475 19.71 -9.40 5.23
N THR A 476 18.68 -10.22 5.09
CA THR A 476 18.73 -11.67 5.30
C THR A 476 18.07 -12.37 4.11
N PRO A 477 18.84 -13.02 3.22
CA PRO A 477 18.29 -13.75 2.09
C PRO A 477 17.31 -14.85 2.54
N GLY A 478 16.10 -14.84 1.99
CA GLY A 478 15.02 -15.78 2.34
C GLY A 478 14.10 -15.34 3.49
N PHE A 479 14.33 -14.20 4.12
CA PHE A 479 13.37 -13.57 5.05
C PHE A 479 12.29 -12.80 4.27
N HIS A 480 11.42 -13.55 3.57
CA HIS A 480 10.23 -13.03 2.90
C HIS A 480 9.16 -14.11 2.76
N SER A 481 7.88 -13.70 2.66
CA SER A 481 6.72 -14.59 2.76
C SER A 481 6.76 -15.75 1.75
N ASP A 482 7.19 -15.49 0.51
CA ASP A 482 7.25 -16.54 -0.51
C ASP A 482 8.26 -17.66 -0.19
N LYS A 483 9.47 -17.35 0.30
CA LYS A 483 10.43 -18.40 0.70
C LYS A 483 9.83 -19.26 1.81
N ALA A 484 9.13 -18.67 2.77
CA ALA A 484 8.43 -19.41 3.83
C ALA A 484 7.36 -20.36 3.26
N ILE A 485 6.47 -19.85 2.39
CA ILE A 485 5.39 -20.62 1.76
C ILE A 485 5.94 -21.76 0.89
N GLN A 486 6.96 -21.51 0.05
CA GLN A 486 7.56 -22.58 -0.77
C GLN A 486 8.33 -23.60 0.09
N LYS A 487 8.99 -23.18 1.17
CA LYS A 487 9.66 -24.07 2.13
C LYS A 487 8.66 -25.02 2.80
N LEU A 488 7.51 -24.51 3.24
CA LEU A 488 6.43 -25.32 3.82
C LEU A 488 5.81 -26.28 2.80
N LYS A 489 5.51 -25.81 1.58
CA LYS A 489 5.04 -26.65 0.47
C LYS A 489 6.05 -27.76 0.11
N SER A 490 7.35 -27.48 0.15
CA SER A 490 8.42 -28.46 -0.09
C SER A 490 8.54 -29.54 1.01
N LYS A 491 7.99 -29.30 2.21
CA LYS A 491 7.84 -30.31 3.29
C LYS A 491 6.57 -31.15 3.14
N GLY A 492 5.88 -31.06 2.00
CA GLY A 492 4.66 -31.82 1.70
C GLY A 492 3.38 -31.23 2.29
N ILE A 493 3.43 -30.02 2.86
CA ILE A 493 2.26 -29.38 3.46
C ILE A 493 1.32 -28.88 2.33
N PRO A 494 0.04 -29.29 2.30
CA PRO A 494 -0.90 -28.82 1.28
C PRO A 494 -1.06 -27.30 1.32
N ALA A 495 -1.06 -26.63 0.17
CA ALA A 495 -1.22 -25.18 0.10
C ALA A 495 -2.53 -24.70 0.76
N SER A 496 -3.62 -25.47 0.61
CA SER A 496 -4.91 -25.22 1.25
C SER A 496 -4.90 -25.28 2.78
N LYS A 497 -3.82 -25.78 3.40
CA LYS A 497 -3.54 -25.74 4.85
C LYS A 497 -2.59 -24.62 5.28
N LEU A 498 -2.20 -23.72 4.39
CA LEU A 498 -1.35 -22.56 4.70
C LEU A 498 -2.13 -21.27 4.50
N LEU A 499 -2.18 -20.38 5.49
CA LEU A 499 -2.76 -19.03 5.35
C LEU A 499 -1.64 -17.98 5.36
N LEU A 500 -1.71 -16.96 4.49
CA LEU A 500 -0.71 -15.89 4.48
C LEU A 500 -0.91 -14.96 5.69
N GLY A 501 0.15 -14.62 6.43
CA GLY A 501 0.10 -13.71 7.57
C GLY A 501 0.34 -12.24 7.20
N ILE A 502 -0.49 -11.33 7.73
CA ILE A 502 -0.42 -9.86 7.54
C ILE A 502 -0.24 -9.16 8.89
N GLY A 503 0.61 -8.12 8.93
CA GLY A 503 0.70 -7.22 10.08
C GLY A 503 -0.23 -6.02 9.94
N PHE A 504 -1.13 -5.80 10.90
CA PHE A 504 -1.99 -4.61 11.03
C PHE A 504 -1.29 -3.47 11.81
N TYR A 505 0.03 -3.53 11.84
CA TYR A 505 0.98 -2.64 12.48
C TYR A 505 2.19 -2.50 11.56
N GLY A 506 3.04 -1.53 11.83
CA GLY A 506 4.37 -1.44 11.23
C GLY A 506 5.48 -1.66 12.24
N ARG A 507 6.68 -1.94 11.72
CA ARG A 507 7.94 -1.83 12.49
C ARG A 507 8.77 -0.67 11.98
N GLY A 508 9.47 -0.01 12.89
CA GLY A 508 10.13 1.26 12.59
C GLY A 508 11.38 1.59 13.41
N TRP A 509 12.22 2.41 12.81
CA TRP A 509 13.52 2.88 13.32
C TRP A 509 13.55 4.40 13.35
N THR A 510 14.38 4.99 14.21
CA THR A 510 14.67 6.44 14.21
C THR A 510 16.16 6.73 14.02
N GLY A 511 16.48 8.00 13.76
CA GLY A 511 17.83 8.44 13.37
C GLY A 511 18.26 7.94 11.99
N VAL A 512 17.30 7.75 11.07
CA VAL A 512 17.53 7.00 9.83
C VAL A 512 18.16 7.82 8.71
N THR A 513 19.16 7.24 8.03
CA THR A 513 20.02 7.97 7.08
C THR A 513 19.47 8.14 5.66
N GLN A 514 18.49 7.33 5.24
CA GLN A 514 17.92 7.39 3.88
C GLN A 514 16.44 6.97 3.85
N THR A 515 15.73 7.35 2.78
CA THR A 515 14.32 7.01 2.53
C THR A 515 14.13 5.56 2.08
N GLU A 516 15.04 5.06 1.26
CA GLU A 516 14.97 3.69 0.75
C GLU A 516 15.42 2.66 1.80
N PRO A 517 14.95 1.40 1.72
CA PRO A 517 15.50 0.29 2.50
C PRO A 517 17.03 0.20 2.40
N GLY A 518 17.68 -0.30 3.46
CA GLY A 518 19.13 -0.42 3.58
C GLY A 518 19.79 0.67 4.43
N GLY A 519 19.03 1.66 4.91
CA GLY A 519 19.58 2.78 5.68
C GLY A 519 19.98 2.40 7.10
N SER A 520 21.08 2.97 7.60
CA SER A 520 21.43 2.87 9.02
C SER A 520 20.45 3.68 9.90
N ALA A 521 20.38 3.31 11.17
CA ALA A 521 19.52 3.90 12.19
C ALA A 521 20.27 4.08 13.52
N THR A 522 19.64 4.70 14.52
CA THR A 522 20.18 4.83 15.90
C THR A 522 19.36 4.08 16.95
N GLY A 523 18.14 3.62 16.62
CA GLY A 523 17.30 2.84 17.53
C GLY A 523 15.87 2.64 17.01
N PRO A 524 14.97 2.06 17.83
CA PRO A 524 13.55 1.97 17.53
C PRO A 524 12.88 3.34 17.38
N ALA A 525 11.89 3.43 16.50
CA ALA A 525 11.03 4.60 16.41
C ALA A 525 10.04 4.68 17.61
N PRO A 526 9.62 5.87 18.06
CA PRO A 526 8.56 6.01 19.05
C PRO A 526 7.25 5.40 18.55
N GLY A 527 6.69 4.44 19.28
CA GLY A 527 5.39 3.82 19.02
C GLY A 527 4.44 4.01 20.21
N THR A 528 3.13 3.93 19.97
CA THR A 528 2.11 4.22 21.00
C THR A 528 2.13 3.24 22.18
N TYR A 529 2.50 1.97 21.95
CA TYR A 529 2.52 0.92 22.98
C TYR A 529 3.90 0.28 23.19
N GLU A 530 4.72 0.20 22.15
CA GLU A 530 6.08 -0.38 22.20
C GLU A 530 7.01 0.41 21.28
N ALA A 531 8.27 0.61 21.68
CA ALA A 531 9.24 1.28 20.83
C ALA A 531 9.63 0.41 19.63
N GLY A 532 9.36 0.89 18.43
CA GLY A 532 9.62 0.19 17.16
C GLY A 532 8.44 -0.61 16.62
N ILE A 533 7.25 -0.49 17.22
CA ILE A 533 5.97 -1.02 16.73
C ILE A 533 4.92 0.10 16.76
N GLU A 534 4.08 0.23 15.73
CA GLU A 534 2.94 1.15 15.75
C GLU A 534 1.76 0.63 14.94
N ASP A 535 0.54 0.86 15.42
CA ASP A 535 -0.70 0.43 14.74
C ASP A 535 -0.85 1.09 13.36
N TYR A 536 -1.35 0.35 12.37
CA TYR A 536 -1.63 0.88 11.02
C TYR A 536 -2.52 2.13 11.07
N LYS A 537 -3.55 2.11 11.92
CA LYS A 537 -4.49 3.24 12.11
C LYS A 537 -3.82 4.55 12.52
N VAL A 538 -2.64 4.48 13.16
CA VAL A 538 -1.81 5.63 13.52
C VAL A 538 -0.83 5.94 12.38
N LEU A 539 -0.10 4.94 11.88
CA LEU A 539 0.91 5.12 10.83
C LEU A 539 0.35 5.72 9.55
N LYS A 540 -0.85 5.34 9.12
CA LYS A 540 -1.47 5.87 7.89
C LYS A 540 -1.68 7.39 7.88
N THR A 541 -1.65 8.02 9.05
CA THR A 541 -1.80 9.48 9.23
C THR A 541 -0.50 10.12 9.74
N ARG A 542 0.20 9.46 10.69
CA ARG A 542 1.45 9.97 11.30
C ARG A 542 2.67 9.85 10.38
N CYS A 543 2.72 8.81 9.56
CA CYS A 543 3.84 8.49 8.67
C CYS A 543 3.33 7.79 7.40
N PRO A 544 2.56 8.49 6.53
CA PRO A 544 1.95 7.90 5.33
C PRO A 544 3.00 7.35 4.38
N ALA A 545 2.66 6.25 3.68
CA ALA A 545 3.57 5.52 2.81
C ALA A 545 4.16 6.41 1.71
N THR A 546 5.49 6.43 1.61
CA THR A 546 6.24 7.16 0.58
C THR A 546 6.73 6.27 -0.56
N GLY A 547 6.66 4.95 -0.40
CA GLY A 547 7.00 3.98 -1.44
C GLY A 547 6.58 2.55 -1.10
N THR A 548 6.84 1.62 -2.03
CA THR A 548 6.61 0.18 -1.85
C THR A 548 7.79 -0.63 -2.42
N VAL A 549 8.15 -1.70 -1.73
CA VAL A 549 9.20 -2.65 -2.16
C VAL A 549 8.77 -4.06 -1.76
N ALA A 550 9.09 -5.07 -2.59
CA ALA A 550 8.79 -6.47 -2.30
C ALA A 550 7.32 -6.73 -1.88
N GLY A 551 6.35 -5.96 -2.40
CA GLY A 551 4.94 -6.07 -2.03
C GLY A 551 4.59 -5.59 -0.62
N THR A 552 5.40 -4.74 0.01
CA THR A 552 5.12 -4.10 1.32
C THR A 552 5.41 -2.60 1.26
N ALA A 553 4.73 -1.77 2.06
CA ALA A 553 4.91 -0.32 2.03
C ALA A 553 6.03 0.13 2.98
N TYR A 554 6.61 1.30 2.71
CA TYR A 554 7.49 2.00 3.63
C TYR A 554 7.26 3.52 3.58
N ALA A 555 7.66 4.18 4.65
CA ALA A 555 7.55 5.62 4.86
C ALA A 555 8.80 6.15 5.56
N LYS A 556 9.28 7.33 5.16
CA LYS A 556 10.23 8.13 5.97
C LYS A 556 9.58 9.45 6.37
N CYS A 557 9.41 9.67 7.67
CA CYS A 557 8.81 10.87 8.24
C CYS A 557 9.80 11.50 9.24
N GLY A 558 10.39 12.64 8.87
CA GLY A 558 11.45 13.28 9.67
C GLY A 558 12.67 12.35 9.83
N SER A 559 12.99 11.98 11.07
CA SER A 559 14.06 11.03 11.41
C SER A 559 13.59 9.58 11.52
N GLU A 560 12.28 9.30 11.42
CA GLU A 560 11.70 7.96 11.52
C GLU A 560 11.56 7.30 10.15
N TRP A 561 11.75 5.97 10.11
CA TRP A 561 11.45 5.10 8.98
C TRP A 561 10.54 3.97 9.46
N TRP A 562 9.45 3.72 8.75
CA TRP A 562 8.46 2.70 9.08
C TRP A 562 8.16 1.82 7.87
N SER A 563 7.88 0.55 8.10
CA SER A 563 7.26 -0.33 7.10
C SER A 563 6.07 -1.05 7.69
N TYR A 564 5.01 -1.15 6.90
CA TYR A 564 3.69 -1.69 7.27
C TYR A 564 2.94 -2.14 6.02
N ASP A 565 1.82 -2.84 6.23
CA ASP A 565 0.87 -3.17 5.15
C ASP A 565 -0.24 -2.12 4.98
N THR A 566 -0.72 -1.99 3.75
CA THR A 566 -1.72 -1.03 3.30
C THR A 566 -2.80 -1.76 2.48
N PRO A 567 -3.97 -1.16 2.22
CA PRO A 567 -4.98 -1.79 1.36
C PRO A 567 -4.45 -2.23 -0.01
N SER A 568 -3.51 -1.47 -0.59
CA SER A 568 -2.85 -1.80 -1.87
C SER A 568 -1.92 -3.02 -1.75
N THR A 569 -1.02 -3.05 -0.75
CA THR A 569 -0.09 -4.17 -0.56
C THR A 569 -0.80 -5.44 -0.13
N ILE A 570 -1.85 -5.32 0.69
CA ILE A 570 -2.76 -6.42 1.02
C ILE A 570 -3.43 -6.97 -0.25
N GLY A 571 -3.96 -6.14 -1.15
CA GLY A 571 -4.55 -6.61 -2.41
C GLY A 571 -3.57 -7.44 -3.26
N GLY A 572 -2.29 -7.02 -3.31
CA GLY A 572 -1.21 -7.80 -3.93
C GLY A 572 -0.93 -9.13 -3.21
N LYS A 573 -0.83 -9.11 -1.87
CA LYS A 573 -0.61 -10.28 -1.02
C LYS A 573 -1.76 -11.29 -1.10
N MET A 574 -3.02 -10.85 -1.14
CA MET A 574 -4.18 -11.73 -1.30
C MET A 574 -4.21 -12.37 -2.69
N THR A 575 -3.77 -11.61 -3.71
CA THR A 575 -3.62 -12.13 -5.09
C THR A 575 -2.53 -13.19 -5.17
N TYR A 576 -1.40 -13.00 -4.51
CA TYR A 576 -0.41 -14.06 -4.31
C TYR A 576 -1.01 -15.28 -3.59
N ALA A 577 -1.78 -15.08 -2.52
CA ALA A 577 -2.38 -16.17 -1.75
C ALA A 577 -3.31 -17.05 -2.60
N ARG A 578 -4.19 -16.46 -3.42
CA ARG A 578 -5.02 -17.21 -4.38
C ARG A 578 -4.16 -17.94 -5.42
N ASN A 579 -3.19 -17.24 -6.04
CA ASN A 579 -2.32 -17.80 -7.08
C ASN A 579 -1.46 -18.99 -6.58
N GLN A 580 -1.16 -19.05 -5.28
CA GLN A 580 -0.42 -20.14 -4.65
C GLN A 580 -1.31 -21.30 -4.14
N GLY A 581 -2.63 -21.15 -4.18
CA GLY A 581 -3.61 -22.09 -3.65
C GLY A 581 -3.70 -22.10 -2.12
N LEU A 582 -3.44 -20.96 -1.45
CA LEU A 582 -3.40 -20.86 0.00
C LEU A 582 -4.80 -20.94 0.63
N GLY A 583 -4.94 -21.57 1.80
CA GLY A 583 -6.20 -21.77 2.52
C GLY A 583 -6.95 -20.49 2.97
N GLY A 584 -6.33 -19.32 2.76
CA GLY A 584 -6.83 -17.99 3.08
C GLY A 584 -5.69 -17.07 3.55
N SER A 585 -6.01 -16.16 4.46
CA SER A 585 -5.05 -15.26 5.10
C SER A 585 -5.47 -14.92 6.53
N PHE A 586 -4.52 -14.57 7.37
CA PHE A 586 -4.74 -14.16 8.76
C PHE A 586 -3.93 -12.91 9.10
N PHE A 587 -4.25 -12.26 10.22
CA PHE A 587 -3.57 -11.05 10.64
C PHE A 587 -3.41 -10.88 12.14
N TRP A 588 -2.29 -10.26 12.53
CA TRP A 588 -2.03 -9.74 13.86
C TRP A 588 -2.03 -8.21 13.81
N GLU A 589 -2.86 -7.47 14.54
CA GLU A 589 -4.00 -7.86 15.39
C GLU A 589 -5.19 -6.91 15.15
N LEU A 590 -6.38 -7.30 15.60
CA LEU A 590 -7.64 -6.57 15.39
C LEU A 590 -7.62 -5.12 15.89
N SER A 591 -6.82 -4.78 16.90
CA SER A 591 -6.72 -3.39 17.38
C SER A 591 -5.94 -2.46 16.47
N GLY A 592 -5.14 -2.98 15.53
CA GLY A 592 -4.26 -2.19 14.66
C GLY A 592 -4.95 -1.54 13.45
N ASP A 593 -6.09 -2.10 13.02
CA ASP A 593 -6.90 -1.55 11.92
C ASP A 593 -7.65 -0.27 12.32
N THR A 594 -8.18 0.45 11.33
CA THR A 594 -9.02 1.63 11.56
C THR A 594 -10.40 1.25 12.09
N THR A 595 -11.13 2.24 12.60
CA THR A 595 -12.51 2.07 13.10
C THR A 595 -13.51 1.58 12.05
N GLY A 596 -13.17 1.62 10.76
CA GLY A 596 -13.96 1.04 9.66
C GLY A 596 -13.52 -0.36 9.18
N GLY A 597 -12.47 -0.94 9.79
CA GLY A 597 -11.88 -2.21 9.37
C GLY A 597 -11.34 -2.14 7.94
N GLU A 598 -10.43 -1.23 7.67
CA GLU A 598 -9.93 -0.89 6.34
C GLU A 598 -8.99 -1.95 5.78
N LEU A 599 -8.02 -2.42 6.57
CA LEU A 599 -7.12 -3.50 6.17
C LEU A 599 -7.87 -4.83 6.02
N ILE A 600 -8.78 -5.16 6.94
CA ILE A 600 -9.59 -6.39 6.79
C ILE A 600 -10.55 -6.31 5.59
N THR A 601 -11.04 -5.12 5.22
CA THR A 601 -11.80 -4.95 3.96
C THR A 601 -10.93 -5.24 2.75
N ALA A 602 -9.68 -4.79 2.74
CA ALA A 602 -8.73 -5.15 1.69
C ALA A 602 -8.38 -6.65 1.66
N MET A 603 -8.32 -7.31 2.82
CA MET A 603 -8.13 -8.77 2.89
C MET A 603 -9.32 -9.54 2.32
N ARG A 604 -10.55 -9.24 2.76
CA ARG A 604 -11.75 -9.93 2.26
C ARG A 604 -11.98 -9.66 0.78
N ASN A 605 -12.04 -8.40 0.36
CA ASN A 605 -12.18 -8.03 -1.06
C ASN A 605 -11.03 -8.58 -1.91
N GLY A 606 -9.86 -8.77 -1.30
CA GLY A 606 -8.72 -9.42 -1.91
C GLY A 606 -8.99 -10.91 -2.18
N LEU A 607 -9.42 -11.70 -1.19
CA LEU A 607 -9.61 -13.15 -1.32
C LEU A 607 -10.89 -13.55 -2.07
N GLY A 608 -11.99 -12.81 -1.92
CA GLY A 608 -13.31 -13.10 -2.51
C GLY A 608 -14.39 -13.27 -1.45
#